data_AF-B7K2A9-F1
#
_entry.id   AF-B7K2A9-F1
#
_cell.length_a   1.000
_cell.length_b   1.000
_cell.length_c   1.000
_cell.angle_alpha   90.00
_cell.angle_beta   90.00
_cell.angle_gamma   90.00
#
_symmetry.space_group_name_H-M   'P 1'
#
loop_
_entity.id
_entity.type
_entity.pdbx_description
1 polymer ?
#
loop_
_entity_poly.entity_id
_entity_poly.type
_entity_poly.pdbx_seq_one_letter_code
_entity_poly.pdbx_strand_id
1 'polypeptide(L)' 'MESKSFELSLEQQFEMKRMRDAATAMSREQALELLMQASRLLMIKTNVVRNLANNTSAKSLG' A
#
# COMPACT_ATOMS: atom_id res chain seq x y z
N MET A 1 8.03 -13.83 -17.61
CA MET A 1 7.32 -12.70 -16.98
C MET A 1 8.32 -12.03 -16.08
N GLU A 2 8.71 -10.80 -16.39
CA GLU A 2 9.61 -10.05 -15.51
C GLU A 2 8.98 -9.98 -14.13
N SER A 3 9.76 -10.38 -13.12
CA SER A 3 9.44 -10.24 -11.72
C SER A 3 9.05 -8.78 -11.51
N LYS A 4 7.76 -8.49 -11.30
CA LYS A 4 7.34 -7.16 -10.85
C LYS A 4 8.10 -6.93 -9.55
N SER A 5 9.16 -6.12 -9.61
CA SER A 5 10.03 -5.93 -8.48
C SER A 5 9.16 -5.40 -7.34
N PHE A 6 9.13 -6.14 -6.24
CA PHE A 6 8.51 -5.69 -4.99
C PHE A 6 9.40 -4.66 -4.28
N GLU A 7 10.47 -4.22 -4.93
CA GLU A 7 11.32 -3.14 -4.46
C GLU A 7 10.61 -1.81 -4.63
N LEU A 8 10.78 -0.96 -3.62
CA LEU A 8 10.29 0.40 -3.67
C LEU A 8 11.11 1.21 -4.67
N SER A 9 10.45 2.06 -5.45
CA SER A 9 11.14 3.07 -6.26
C SER A 9 11.93 4.04 -5.36
N LEU A 10 12.88 4.78 -5.91
CA LEU A 10 13.66 5.77 -5.16
C LEU A 10 12.75 6.80 -4.47
N GLU A 11 11.71 7.26 -5.17
CA GLU A 11 10.71 8.20 -4.65
C GLU A 11 9.92 7.59 -3.50
N GLN A 12 9.52 6.32 -3.63
CA GLN A 12 8.83 5.61 -2.56
C GLN A 12 9.74 5.41 -1.33
N GLN A 13 11.03 5.14 -1.54
CA GLN A 13 12.01 5.06 -0.45
C GLN A 13 12.19 6.42 0.26
N PHE A 14 12.21 7.53 -0.50
CA PHE A 14 12.24 8.87 0.05
C PHE A 14 10.99 9.16 0.89
N GLU A 15 9.81 8.80 0.39
CA GLU A 15 8.55 8.92 1.13
C GLU A 15 8.55 8.08 2.41
N MET A 16 9.08 6.86 2.37
CA MET A 16 9.26 6.03 3.58
C MET A 16 10.16 6.71 4.61
N LYS A 17 11.20 7.44 4.19
CA LYS A 17 12.02 8.25 5.11
C LYS A 17 11.20 9.38 5.73
N ARG A 18 10.49 10.17 4.92
CA ARG A 18 9.64 11.27 5.39
C ARG A 18 8.57 10.79 6.38
N MET A 19 7.93 9.65 6.10
CA MET A 19 6.94 9.03 6.98
C MET A 19 7.54 8.60 8.32
N ARG A 20 8.76 8.02 8.32
CA ARG A 20 9.44 7.65 9.57
C ARG A 20 9.74 8.87 10.42
N ASP A 21 10.28 9.93 9.81
CA ASP A 21 10.60 11.17 10.52
C ASP A 21 9.33 11.78 11.13
N ALA A 22 8.24 11.84 10.37
CA ALA A 22 6.94 12.30 10.85
C ALA A 22 6.38 11.44 11.99
N ALA A 23 6.51 10.11 11.91
CA ALA A 23 6.02 9.19 12.92
C ALA A 23 6.72 9.36 14.28
N THR A 24 7.99 9.77 14.30
CA THR A 24 8.72 10.04 15.56
C THR A 24 8.18 11.24 16.34
N ALA A 25 7.48 12.17 15.66
CA ALA A 25 6.87 13.34 16.25
C ALA A 25 5.38 13.14 16.63
N MET A 26 4.80 11.96 16.37
CA MET A 26 3.38 11.70 16.67
C MET A 26 3.15 11.40 18.15
N SER A 27 2.02 11.90 18.67
CA SER A 27 1.50 11.38 19.94
C SER A 27 1.04 9.92 19.77
N ARG A 28 0.89 9.22 20.89
CA ARG A 28 0.39 7.83 20.89
C ARG A 28 -0.99 7.73 20.23
N GLU A 29 -1.88 8.67 20.50
CA GLU A 29 -3.24 8.71 19.97
C GLU A 29 -3.23 8.90 18.46
N GLN A 30 -2.41 9.85 17.96
CA GLN A 30 -2.24 10.10 16.53
C GLN A 30 -1.67 8.86 15.81
N ALA A 31 -0.68 8.20 16.41
CA ALA A 31 -0.09 6.99 15.84
C ALA A 31 -1.09 5.83 15.76
N LEU A 32 -1.91 5.64 16.81
CA LEU A 32 -2.94 4.60 16.83
C LEU A 32 -4.05 4.88 15.82
N GLU A 33 -4.51 6.13 15.71
CA GLU A 33 -5.50 6.51 14.72
C GLU A 33 -4.98 6.26 13.30
N LEU A 34 -3.76 6.71 13.00
CA LEU A 34 -3.13 6.49 11.71
C LEU A 34 -2.98 5.00 11.39
N LEU A 35 -2.60 4.18 12.38
CA LEU A 35 -2.48 2.73 12.21
C LEU A 35 -3.83 2.08 11.85
N MET A 36 -4.91 2.51 12.49
CA MET A 36 -6.25 2.02 12.17
C MET A 36 -6.67 2.43 10.75
N GLN A 37 -6.39 3.67 10.34
CA GLN A 37 -6.67 4.15 8.98
C GLN A 37 -5.86 3.38 7.94
N ALA A 38 -4.55 3.18 8.16
CA ALA A 38 -3.67 2.42 7.27
C ALA A 38 -4.13 0.96 7.13
N SER A 39 -4.50 0.31 8.23
CA SER A 39 -5.03 -1.07 8.22
C SER A 39 -6.30 -1.18 7.37
N ARG A 40 -7.20 -0.20 7.47
CA ARG A 40 -8.41 -0.14 6.65
C ARG A 40 -8.08 0.04 5.17
N LEU A 41 -7.12 0.90 4.86
CA LEU A 41 -6.69 1.16 3.49
C LEU A 41 -6.03 -0.08 2.85
N LEU A 42 -5.29 -0.87 3.62
CA LEU A 42 -4.72 -2.13 3.14
C LEU A 42 -5.82 -3.12 2.72
N MET A 43 -6.89 -3.27 3.51
CA MET A 43 -8.02 -4.12 3.14
C MET A 43 -8.69 -3.67 1.83
N ILE A 44 -8.89 -2.36 1.67
CA ILE A 44 -9.46 -1.79 0.44
C ILE A 44 -8.55 -2.08 -0.75
N LYS A 45 -7.23 -1.83 -0.62
CA LYS A 45 -6.26 -2.10 -1.69
C LYS A 45 -6.21 -3.59 -2.07
N THR A 46 -6.32 -4.50 -1.10
CA THR A 46 -6.42 -5.95 -1.36
C THR A 46 -7.65 -6.29 -2.20
N ASN A 47 -8.81 -5.70 -1.89
CA ASN A 47 -10.02 -5.91 -2.67
C ASN A 47 -9.88 -5.38 -4.11
N VAL A 48 -9.25 -4.21 -4.28
CA VAL A 48 -8.98 -3.64 -5.61
C VAL A 48 -8.06 -4.55 -6.42
N VAL A 49 -6.96 -5.02 -5.85
CA VAL A 49 -6.03 -5.94 -6.54
C VAL A 49 -6.73 -7.23 -6.93
N ARG A 50 -7.55 -7.81 -6.05
CA ARG A 50 -8.35 -9.01 -6.35
C ARG A 50 -9.29 -8.78 -7.53
N ASN A 51 -10.03 -7.66 -7.54
CA ASN A 51 -10.95 -7.33 -8.63
C ASN A 51 -10.21 -7.12 -9.96
N LEU A 52 -9.06 -6.46 -9.94
CA LEU A 52 -8.25 -6.27 -11.15
C LEU A 52 -7.70 -7.59 -11.69
N ALA A 53 -7.25 -8.48 -10.82
CA ALA A 53 -6.78 -9.81 -11.21
C ALA A 53 -7.90 -10.63 -11.87
N ASN A 54 -9.08 -10.66 -11.24
CA ASN A 54 -10.25 -11.39 -11.76
C ASN A 54 -10.75 -10.83 -13.11
N ASN A 55 -10.72 -9.50 -13.29
CA ASN A 55 -11.12 -8.87 -14.55
C ASN A 55 -10.10 -9.11 -15.66
N THR A 56 -8.82 -9.26 -15.32
CA THR A 56 -7.76 -9.57 -16.29
C THR A 56 -7.86 -11.03 -16.74
N SER A 57 -8.18 -11.97 -15.84
CA SER A 57 -8.41 -13.37 -16.20
C SER A 57 -9.66 -13.57 -17.05
N ALA A 58 -10.73 -12.80 -16.83
CA ALA A 58 -11.96 -12.89 -17.61
C ALA A 58 -11.78 -12.38 -19.06
N LYS A 59 -10.94 -11.37 -19.29
CA LYS A 59 -10.63 -10.84 -20.63
C LYS A 59 -9.72 -11.74 -21.47
N SER A 60 -9.02 -12.70 -20.86
CA SER A 60 -8.13 -13.63 -21.57
C SER A 60 -8.87 -14.85 -22.18
N LEU A 61 -10.16 -15.02 -21.88
CA LEU A 61 -10.98 -16.16 -22.28
C LEU A 61 -12.05 -15.82 -23.33
N GLY A 62 -12.01 -14.61 -23.90
CA GLY A 62 -12.91 -14.12 -24.94
C GLY A 62 -12.17 -13.75 -26.21
#